data_AF-A0A370B4N1-F1
#
_entry.id   AF-A0A370B4N1-F1
#
_cell.length_a   1.000
_cell.length_b   1.000
_cell.length_c   1.000
_cell.angle_alpha   90.00
_cell.angle_beta   90.00
_cell.angle_gamma   90.00
#
_symmetry.space_group_name_H-M   'P 1'
#
loop_
_entity.id
_entity.type
_entity.pdbx_description
1 polymer ?
#
loop_
_entity_poly.entity_id
_entity_poly.type
_entity_poly.pdbx_seq_one_letter_code
_entity_poly.pdbx_strand_id
1 'polypeptide(L)' 'MAGHFELYQDKSGKHRFRLKAGNGEIIAVGEAYNSKASAEKGIASVKANAPEAPVKDLETGK' A
#
# COMPACT_ATOMS: atom_id res chain seq x y z
N MET A 1 8.66 13.36 10.64
CA MET A 1 7.28 13.47 10.11
C MET A 1 6.64 12.08 10.12
N ALA A 2 5.32 12.00 10.34
CA ALA A 2 4.61 10.73 10.18
C ALA A 2 4.57 10.32 8.70
N GLY A 3 4.56 9.02 8.41
CA GLY A 3 4.36 8.52 7.05
C GLY A 3 2.95 8.80 6.53
N HIS A 4 2.77 8.84 5.21
CA HIS A 4 1.47 9.10 4.57
C HIS A 4 1.24 8.23 3.34
N PHE A 5 -0.04 7.99 3.04
CA PHE A 5 -0.46 7.32 1.82
C PHE A 5 -0.64 8.34 0.70
N GLU A 6 -0.12 8.03 -0.48
CA GLU A 6 -0.38 8.76 -1.71
C GLU A 6 -1.22 7.88 -2.64
N LEU A 7 -2.40 8.36 -3.03
CA LEU A 7 -3.26 7.72 -4.02
C LEU A 7 -3.13 8.45 -5.35
N TYR A 8 -2.82 7.72 -6.41
CA TYR A 8 -2.56 8.29 -7.72
C TYR A 8 -3.07 7.38 -8.84
N GLN A 9 -3.27 7.95 -10.03
CA GLN A 9 -3.56 7.20 -11.23
C GLN A 9 -2.26 6.94 -12.00
N ASP A 10 -2.03 5.72 -12.44
CA ASP A 10 -0.89 5.37 -13.29
C ASP A 10 -1.14 5.70 -14.76
N LYS A 11 -0.10 5.54 -15.59
CA LYS A 11 -0.16 5.80 -17.03
C LYS A 11 -1.14 4.90 -17.78
N SER A 12 -1.53 3.77 -17.18
CA SER A 12 -2.49 2.81 -17.73
C SER A 12 -3.93 3.10 -17.27
N GLY A 13 -4.15 4.23 -16.59
CA GLY A 13 -5.46 4.65 -16.08
C GLY A 13 -5.90 3.90 -14.82
N LYS A 14 -5.06 3.06 -14.22
CA LYS A 14 -5.37 2.34 -12.99
C LYS A 14 -5.05 3.18 -11.77
N HIS A 15 -5.81 3.01 -10.71
CA HIS A 15 -5.59 3.69 -9.44
C HIS A 15 -4.68 2.84 -8.56
N ARG A 16 -3.65 3.45 -7.99
CA ARG A 16 -2.68 2.80 -7.09
C ARG A 16 -2.50 3.65 -5.85
N PHE A 17 -2.00 3.02 -4.80
CA PHE A 17 -1.53 3.74 -3.63
C PHE A 17 -0.08 3.39 -3.33
N ARG A 18 0.62 4.27 -2.63
CA ARG A 18 1.93 3.99 -2.04
C ARG A 18 2.03 4.60 -0.66
N LEU A 19 2.70 3.94 0.26
CA LEU A 19 3.01 4.45 1.59
C LEU A 19 4.43 5.01 1.56
N LYS A 20 4.56 6.28 1.96
CA LYS A 20 5.86 6.90 2.20
C LYS A 20 6.17 6.96 3.69
N ALA A 21 7.41 6.63 4.04
CA ALA A 21 7.94 6.85 5.36
C ALA A 21 8.19 8.35 5.61
N GLY A 22 8.46 8.71 6.87
CA GLY A 22 8.70 10.10 7.27
C GLY A 22 9.92 10.76 6.60
N ASN A 23 10.80 9.96 6.01
CA ASN A 23 11.96 10.38 5.22
C ASN A 23 11.65 10.51 3.72
N GLY A 24 10.41 10.26 3.29
CA GLY A 24 9.96 10.37 1.90
C GLY A 24 10.14 9.10 1.05
N GLU A 25 10.78 8.05 1.59
CA GLU A 25 10.98 6.80 0.86
C GLU A 25 9.70 5.98 0.77
N ILE A 26 9.53 5.26 -0.34
CA ILE A 26 8.38 4.38 -0.55
C ILE A 26 8.66 3.05 0.14
N ILE A 27 7.82 2.69 1.11
CA ILE A 27 7.96 1.46 1.90
C ILE A 27 6.89 0.41 1.58
N ALA A 28 5.79 0.80 0.93
CA ALA A 28 4.78 -0.12 0.42
C ALA A 28 4.10 0.44 -0.83
N VAL A 29 3.72 -0.45 -1.75
CA VAL A 29 2.99 -0.11 -2.97
C VAL A 29 1.78 -1.03 -3.10
N GLY A 30 0.61 -0.44 -3.32
CA GLY A 30 -0.62 -1.15 -3.57
C GLY A 30 -0.75 -1.67 -5.00
N GLU A 31 -1.71 -2.56 -5.16
CA GLU A 31 -2.09 -3.13 -6.46
C GLU A 31 -2.71 -2.07 -7.39
N ALA A 32 -2.89 -2.45 -8.65
CA ALA A 32 -3.57 -1.64 -9.66
C ALA A 32 -5.07 -1.86 -9.63
N TYR A 33 -5.81 -0.88 -9.10
CA TYR A 33 -7.27 -0.91 -9.00
C TYR A 33 -7.93 -0.26 -10.22
N ASN A 34 -9.13 -0.73 -10.58
CA ASN A 34 -9.93 -0.14 -11.66
C ASN A 34 -10.59 1.18 -11.27
N SER A 35 -10.76 1.45 -9.98
CA SER A 35 -11.43 2.66 -9.49
C SER A 35 -10.70 3.27 -8.28
N LYS A 36 -10.85 4.58 -8.10
CA LYS A 36 -10.35 5.30 -6.92
C LYS A 36 -10.94 4.72 -5.63
N ALA A 37 -12.24 4.46 -5.60
CA ALA A 37 -12.93 3.92 -4.43
C ALA A 37 -12.38 2.55 -4.02
N SER A 38 -12.01 1.69 -4.98
CA SER A 38 -11.36 0.41 -4.70
C SER A 38 -9.97 0.60 -4.06
N ALA A 39 -9.18 1.56 -4.56
CA ALA A 39 -7.87 1.88 -3.97
C ALA A 39 -8.01 2.48 -2.56
N GLU A 40 -9.01 3.32 -2.31
CA GLU A 40 -9.31 3.87 -0.98
C GLU A 40 -9.70 2.77 0.02
N LYS A 41 -10.52 1.78 -0.42
CA LYS A 41 -10.81 0.59 0.37
C LYS A 41 -9.55 -0.24 0.66
N GLY A 42 -8.65 -0.36 -0.31
CA GLY A 42 -7.34 -1.00 -0.13
C GLY A 42 -6.53 -0.30 0.97
N ILE A 43 -6.41 1.03 0.91
CA ILE A 43 -5.74 1.83 1.95
C ILE A 43 -6.39 1.62 3.32
N ALA A 44 -7.73 1.64 3.40
CA ALA A 44 -8.45 1.44 4.66
C ALA A 44 -8.17 0.05 5.25
N SER A 45 -8.14 -0.99 4.41
CA SER A 45 -7.76 -2.34 4.81
C SER A 45 -6.32 -2.40 5.34
N VAL A 46 -5.36 -1.78 4.65
CA VAL A 46 -3.97 -1.74 5.12
C VAL A 46 -3.88 -1.03 6.47
N LYS A 47 -4.55 0.11 6.65
CA LYS A 47 -4.56 0.85 7.92
C LYS A 47 -5.15 0.03 9.08
N ALA A 48 -6.18 -0.76 8.82
CA ALA A 48 -6.84 -1.56 9.83
C ALA A 48 -6.04 -2.82 10.20
N ASN A 49 -5.43 -3.50 9.21
CA ASN A 49 -4.85 -4.82 9.43
C ASN A 49 -3.33 -4.81 9.60
N ALA A 50 -2.60 -3.88 8.95
CA ALA A 50 -1.13 -3.88 8.97
C ALA A 50 -0.50 -3.66 10.35
N PRO A 51 -1.05 -2.81 11.26
CA PRO A 51 -0.46 -2.60 12.58
C PRO A 51 -0.39 -3.87 13.44
N GLU A 52 -1.31 -4.81 13.22
CA GLU A 52 -1.44 -6.06 13.99
C GLU A 52 -0.99 -7.30 13.20
N ALA A 53 -0.63 -7.14 11.92
CA ALA A 53 -0.30 -8.25 11.06
C ALA A 53 1.02 -8.92 11.48
N PRO A 54 1.03 -10.25 11.74
CA PRO A 54 2.27 -10.96 12.03
C PRO A 54 3.13 -11.06 10.77
N VAL A 55 4.45 -10.97 10.96
CA VAL A 55 5.41 -11.30 9.90
C VAL A 55 5.44 -12.82 9.73
N LYS A 56 5.10 -13.29 8.54
CA LYS A 56 5.24 -14.70 8.17
C LYS A 56 6.35 -14.84 7.14
N ASP A 57 7.45 -15.48 7.55
CA ASP A 57 8.51 -15.87 6.65
C ASP A 57 8.03 -17.06 5.79
N LEU A 58 8.21 -16.94 4.48
CA LEU A 58 7.84 -17.95 3.49
C LEU A 58 9.06 -18.50 2.75
N GLU A 59 10.28 -18.26 3.23
CA GLU A 59 11.45 -18.96 2.73
C GLU A 59 11.25 -20.47 2.91
N THR A 60 10.79 -21.13 1.85
CA THR A 60 10.94 -22.57 1.69
C THR A 60 12.43 -22.82 1.58
N GLY A 61 13.02 -23.27 2.68
CA GLY A 61 14.41 -23.72 2.74
C GLY A 61 14.72 -24.63 1.54
N LYS A 62 15.90 -24.38 0.96
CA LYS A 62 16.52 -25.25 -0.05
C LYS A 62 16.63 -26.69 0.43
#